data_AF-A0A654TXZ2-F1
#
_entry.id   AF-A0A654TXZ2-F1
#
_cell.length_a   1.000
_cell.length_b   1.000
_cell.length_c   1.000
_cell.angle_alpha   90.00
_cell.angle_beta   90.00
_cell.angle_gamma   90.00
#
_symmetry.space_group_name_H-M   'P 1'
#
loop_
_entity.id
_entity.type
_entity.pdbx_description
1 polymer ?
#
loop_
_entity_poly.entity_id
_entity_poly.type
_entity_poly.pdbx_seq_one_letter_code
_entity_poly.pdbx_strand_id
1 'polypeptide(L)'
;MSVGGTGVTPRDVTPEATRDILDREILGIAEAIRASGLSAGIVDAGLSRGLAGVSGSTLVVNLAGSRYAVRDGMATLNPLAAQIIGQLSSLEI
;
A
#
# COMPACT_ATOMS: atom_id res chain seq x y z
N MET A 1 -0.37 -2.71 -7.80
CA MET A 1 -0.27 -1.48 -6.97
C MET A 1 -0.99 -0.35 -7.65
N SER A 2 -1.51 0.61 -6.89
CA SER A 2 -2.03 1.88 -7.41
C SER A 2 -1.21 3.06 -6.88
N VAL A 3 -1.21 4.16 -7.63
CA VAL A 3 -0.49 5.39 -7.29
C VAL A 3 -1.47 6.57 -7.33
N GLY A 4 -1.59 7.28 -6.21
CA GLY A 4 -2.48 8.44 -6.08
C GLY A 4 -3.92 8.12 -5.65
N GLY A 5 -4.71 9.17 -5.41
CA GLY A 5 -6.09 9.06 -4.95
C GLY A 5 -6.23 8.65 -3.48
N THR A 6 -5.18 8.81 -2.67
CA THR A 6 -5.14 8.44 -1.25
C THR A 6 -5.12 9.64 -0.29
N GLY A 7 -5.27 10.86 -0.82
CA GLY A 7 -5.37 12.09 -0.03
C GLY A 7 -6.71 12.24 0.70
N VAL A 8 -7.00 13.43 1.22
CA VAL A 8 -8.23 13.72 1.99
C VAL A 8 -9.31 14.43 1.16
N THR A 9 -9.08 14.66 -0.13
CA THR A 9 -10.09 15.34 -0.96
C THR A 9 -11.22 14.39 -1.32
N PRO A 10 -12.43 14.89 -1.62
CA PRO A 10 -13.56 14.03 -2.01
C PRO A 10 -13.32 13.17 -3.27
N ARG A 11 -12.28 13.48 -4.06
CA ARG A 11 -11.91 12.71 -5.26
C ARG A 11 -10.89 11.61 -4.96
N ASP A 12 -10.25 11.65 -3.79
CA ASP A 12 -9.34 10.60 -3.34
C ASP A 12 -10.19 9.40 -2.87
N VAL A 13 -10.51 8.49 -3.78
CA VAL A 13 -11.40 7.34 -3.50
C VAL A 13 -10.69 5.99 -3.64
N THR A 14 -9.37 6.00 -3.87
CA THR A 14 -8.59 4.78 -4.07
C THR A 14 -8.67 3.84 -2.86
N PRO A 15 -8.57 4.31 -1.59
CA PRO A 15 -8.70 3.44 -0.42
C PRO A 15 -10.07 2.77 -0.33
N GLU A 16 -11.15 3.49 -0.58
CA GLU A 16 -12.52 2.98 -0.55
C GLU A 16 -12.72 1.88 -1.61
N ALA A 17 -12.34 2.18 -2.86
CA ALA A 17 -12.41 1.19 -3.93
C ALA A 17 -11.52 -0.03 -3.67
N THR A 18 -10.38 0.16 -3.01
CA THR A 18 -9.48 -0.93 -2.63
C THR A 18 -10.10 -1.79 -1.52
N ARG A 19 -10.71 -1.17 -0.50
CA ARG A 19 -11.36 -1.91 0.59
C ARG A 19 -12.42 -2.88 0.07
N ASP A 20 -13.21 -2.46 -0.91
CA ASP A 20 -14.29 -3.27 -1.46
C ASP A 20 -13.82 -4.56 -2.15
N ILE A 21 -12.54 -4.64 -2.57
CA ILE A 21 -11.97 -5.80 -3.28
C ILE A 21 -11.03 -6.65 -2.42
N LEU A 22 -10.65 -6.19 -1.23
CA LEU A 22 -9.72 -6.91 -0.35
C LEU A 22 -10.45 -8.03 0.40
N ASP A 23 -9.97 -9.26 0.29
CA ASP A 23 -10.42 -10.37 1.14
C ASP A 23 -9.86 -10.23 2.55
N ARG A 24 -8.64 -9.67 2.66
CA ARG A 24 -7.93 -9.48 3.92
C ARG A 24 -7.00 -8.28 3.85
N GLU A 25 -7.17 -7.35 4.80
CA GLU A 25 -6.23 -6.25 5.00
C GLU A 25 -4.92 -6.73 5.65
N ILE A 26 -3.80 -6.12 5.26
CA ILE A 26 -2.48 -6.27 5.88
C ILE A 26 -2.06 -4.89 6.38
N LEU A 27 -2.58 -4.52 7.56
CA LEU A 27 -2.38 -3.20 8.16
C LEU A 27 -0.89 -2.83 8.32
N GLY A 28 -0.06 -3.82 8.66
CA GLY A 28 1.38 -3.60 8.85
C GLY A 28 2.12 -3.06 7.62
N ILE A 29 1.68 -3.39 6.40
CA ILE A 29 2.28 -2.82 5.18
C ILE A 29 1.90 -1.33 5.05
N ALA A 30 0.62 -1.02 5.25
CA ALA A 30 0.13 0.36 5.16
C ALA A 30 0.75 1.25 6.25
N GLU A 31 0.90 0.72 7.46
CA GLU A 31 1.57 1.39 8.58
C GLU A 31 3.05 1.62 8.31
N ALA A 32 3.77 0.62 7.81
CA ALA A 32 5.19 0.73 7.49
C ALA A 32 5.46 1.80 6.41
N ILE A 33 4.63 1.84 5.36
CA ILE A 33 4.75 2.84 4.29
C ILE A 33 4.53 4.26 4.84
N ARG A 34 3.48 4.45 5.67
CA ARG A 34 3.24 5.76 6.32
C ARG A 34 4.39 6.16 7.24
N ALA A 35 4.89 5.22 8.04
CA ALA A 35 5.97 5.47 8.99
C ALA A 35 7.29 5.82 8.29
N SER A 36 7.63 5.12 7.20
CA SER A 36 8.80 5.41 6.36
C SER A 36 8.69 6.80 5.75
N GLY A 37 7.56 7.09 5.09
CA GLY A 37 7.31 8.37 4.44
C GLY A 37 7.37 9.54 5.42
N LEU A 38 6.76 9.39 6.61
CA LEU A 38 6.84 10.39 7.67
C LEU A 38 8.28 10.63 8.14
N SER A 39 9.05 9.56 8.35
CA SER A 39 10.46 9.65 8.76
C SER A 39 11.35 10.30 7.69
N ALA A 40 10.98 10.14 6.41
CA ALA A 40 11.66 10.76 5.28
C ALA A 40 11.18 12.21 5.00
N GLY A 41 10.24 12.75 5.77
CA GLY A 41 9.67 14.09 5.57
C GLY A 41 8.71 14.20 4.37
N ILE A 42 8.22 13.06 3.86
CA ILE A 42 7.31 12.97 2.72
C ILE A 42 5.88 13.01 3.24
N VAL A 43 5.32 14.22 3.35
CA VAL A 43 4.04 14.48 4.03
C VAL A 43 2.87 13.72 3.40
N ASP A 44 2.80 13.64 2.08
CA ASP A 44 1.71 12.93 1.38
C ASP A 44 1.76 11.41 1.59
N ALA A 45 2.96 10.83 1.75
CA ALA A 45 3.11 9.43 2.13
C ALA A 45 2.68 9.19 3.58
N GLY A 46 3.10 10.05 4.52
CA GLY A 46 2.76 9.92 5.94
C GLY A 46 1.26 10.07 6.23
N LEU A 47 0.58 10.97 5.52
CA LEU A 47 -0.87 11.22 5.65
C LEU A 47 -1.74 10.30 4.77
N SER A 48 -1.13 9.46 3.92
CA SER A 48 -1.86 8.63 2.96
C SER A 48 -2.88 7.72 3.65
N ARG A 49 -4.13 7.75 3.18
CA ARG A 49 -5.18 6.80 3.59
C ARG A 49 -5.08 5.45 2.89
N GLY A 50 -4.02 5.21 2.13
CA GLY A 50 -3.81 4.00 1.36
C GLY A 50 -3.92 2.72 2.19
N LEU A 51 -4.55 1.70 1.60
CA LEU A 51 -4.68 0.37 2.16
C LEU A 51 -3.68 -0.59 1.51
N ALA A 52 -3.47 -1.72 2.19
CA ALA A 52 -2.71 -2.84 1.69
C ALA A 52 -3.39 -4.14 2.12
N GLY A 53 -3.37 -5.16 1.28
CA GLY A 53 -4.03 -6.43 1.56
C GLY A 53 -3.95 -7.42 0.41
N VAL A 54 -4.63 -8.55 0.57
CA VAL A 54 -4.73 -9.60 -0.45
C VAL A 54 -6.16 -9.67 -0.99
N SER A 55 -6.26 -9.83 -2.30
CA SER A 55 -7.48 -10.15 -3.05
C SER A 55 -7.19 -11.39 -3.91
N GLY A 56 -7.81 -12.51 -3.60
CA GLY A 56 -7.49 -13.84 -4.12
C GLY A 56 -6.02 -14.19 -3.88
N SER A 57 -5.26 -14.30 -4.97
CA SER A 57 -3.82 -14.53 -4.98
C SER A 57 -2.98 -13.27 -5.22
N THR A 58 -3.61 -12.09 -5.23
CA THR A 58 -2.97 -10.81 -5.59
C THR A 58 -2.75 -9.92 -4.38
N LEU A 59 -1.51 -9.47 -4.18
CA LEU A 59 -1.18 -8.40 -3.24
C LEU A 59 -1.55 -7.03 -3.83
N VAL A 60 -2.43 -6.31 -3.16
CA VAL A 60 -2.86 -4.95 -3.53
C VAL A 60 -2.33 -3.97 -2.49
N VAL A 61 -1.73 -2.87 -2.97
CA VAL A 61 -1.17 -1.80 -2.14
C VAL A 61 -1.39 -0.47 -2.83
N ASN A 62 -1.84 0.54 -2.06
CA ASN A 62 -2.00 1.91 -2.52
C ASN A 62 -0.82 2.79 -2.04
N LEU A 63 -0.18 3.50 -2.97
CA LEU A 63 0.85 4.49 -2.67
C LEU A 63 0.34 5.90 -2.95
N ALA A 64 0.84 6.89 -2.21
CA ALA A 64 0.58 8.29 -2.51
C ALA A 64 1.21 8.70 -3.86
N GLY A 65 0.67 9.77 -4.46
CA GLY A 65 0.91 10.10 -5.86
C GLY A 65 2.23 10.81 -6.17
N SER A 66 2.92 11.39 -5.18
CA SER A 66 4.17 12.11 -5.46
C SER A 66 5.30 11.15 -5.82
N ARG A 67 6.25 11.63 -6.64
CA ARG A 67 7.43 10.83 -7.03
C ARG A 67 8.25 10.38 -5.82
N TYR A 68 8.33 11.22 -4.79
CA TYR A 68 9.04 10.89 -3.55
C TYR A 68 8.31 9.81 -2.77
N ALA A 69 6.98 9.91 -2.63
CA ALA A 69 6.17 8.89 -1.97
C ALA A 69 6.23 7.53 -2.68
N VAL A 70 6.21 7.51 -4.01
CA VAL A 70 6.37 6.26 -4.77
C VAL A 70 7.75 5.66 -4.54
N ARG A 71 8.82 6.46 -4.56
CA ARG A 71 10.19 5.96 -4.36
C ARG A 71 10.38 5.36 -2.96
N ASP A 72 9.96 6.08 -1.93
CA ASP A 72 10.05 5.62 -0.53
C ASP A 72 9.15 4.40 -0.31
N GLY A 73 7.88 4.50 -0.71
CA GLY A 73 6.92 3.40 -0.56
C GLY A 73 7.34 2.12 -1.26
N MET A 74 7.95 2.20 -2.45
CA MET A 74 8.51 1.03 -3.14
C MET A 74 9.72 0.44 -2.42
N ALA A 75 10.60 1.27 -1.86
CA ALA A 75 11.74 0.79 -1.09
C ALA A 75 11.28 0.04 0.17
N THR A 76 10.23 0.54 0.85
CA THR A 76 9.60 -0.16 1.99
C THR A 76 8.86 -1.42 1.55
N LEU A 77 8.11 -1.36 0.44
CA LEU A 77 7.20 -2.42 0.01
C LEU A 77 7.93 -3.63 -0.57
N ASN A 78 8.99 -3.44 -1.36
CA ASN A 78 9.64 -4.53 -2.10
C ASN A 78 10.01 -5.77 -1.25
N PRO A 79 10.71 -5.64 -0.11
CA PRO A 79 11.04 -6.82 0.72
C PRO A 79 9.79 -7.47 1.33
N LEU A 80 8.79 -6.68 1.71
CA LEU A 80 7.53 -7.18 2.28
C LEU A 80 6.71 -7.93 1.23
N ALA A 81 6.62 -7.38 0.03
CA ALA A 81 5.92 -7.97 -1.10
C ALA A 81 6.54 -9.31 -1.50
N ALA A 82 7.88 -9.39 -1.57
CA ALA A 82 8.57 -10.64 -1.89
C ALA A 82 8.23 -11.76 -0.89
N GLN A 83 8.18 -11.44 0.40
CA GLN A 83 7.81 -12.39 1.44
C GLN A 83 6.36 -12.86 1.31
N ILE A 84 5.41 -11.93 1.12
CA ILE A 84 3.99 -12.27 0.98
C ILE A 84 3.74 -13.09 -0.28
N ILE A 85 4.33 -12.70 -1.41
CA ILE A 85 4.21 -13.45 -2.67
C ILE A 85 4.79 -14.85 -2.51
N GLY A 86 5.95 -14.99 -1.87
CA GLY A 86 6.53 -16.29 -1.55
C GLY A 86 5.58 -17.17 -0.74
N GLN A 87 4.99 -16.62 0.33
CA GLN A 87 4.00 -17.34 1.15
C GLN A 87 2.77 -17.76 0.34
N LEU A 88 2.19 -16.86 -0.46
CA LEU A 88 1.03 -17.17 -1.31
C LEU A 88 1.36 -18.25 -2.35
N SER A 89 2.57 -18.26 -2.90
CA SER A 89 3.01 -19.28 -3.87
C SER A 89 3.35 -20.64 -3.27
N SER A 90 3.73 -20.68 -1.99
CA SER A 90 4.04 -21.93 -1.26
C SER A 90 2.80 -22.70 -0.80
N LEU A 91 1.65 -22.03 -0.80
CA LEU A 91 0.37 -22.66 -0.60
C LEU A 91 -0.05 -23.22 -1.97
N GLU A 92 0.36 -24.44 -2.27
CA GLU A 92 -0.17 -25.16 -3.44
C GLU A 92 -1.71 -25.18 -3.36
N ILE A 93 -2.35 -24.45 -4.27
CA ILE A 93 -3.72 -24.66 -4.72
C ILE A 93 -3.62 -25.36 -6.07
#